data_AF-A0A955UBE6-F1
#
_entry.id   AF-A0A955UBE6-F1
#
_cell.length_a   1.000
_cell.length_b   1.000
_cell.length_c   1.000
_cell.angle_alpha   90.00
_cell.angle_beta   90.00
_cell.angle_gamma   90.00
#
_symmetry.space_group_name_H-M   'P 1'
#
loop_
_entity.id
_entity.type
_entity.pdbx_description
1 polymer ?
#
loop_
_entity_poly.entity_id
_entity_poly.type
_entity_poly.pdbx_seq_one_letter_code
_entity_poly.pdbx_strand_id
1 'polypeptide(L)'
;MVIDDVAHVAQTLAQVFEAKKINYELLGNQVPHMHWYLIPWLKTDSDSLKPVWCVLHKPVRLSSERLAERVQLLKSALCIDPNQPD
;
A
#
# COMPACT_ATOMS: atom_id res chain seq x y z
N MET A 1 -15.45 5.11 10.02
CA MET A 1 -14.42 5.70 10.91
C MET A 1 -13.05 5.50 10.26
N VAL A 2 -12.02 6.26 10.64
CA VAL A 2 -10.67 6.14 10.02
C VAL A 2 -10.16 4.69 9.96
N ILE A 3 -10.46 3.88 10.99
CA ILE A 3 -10.05 2.47 11.01
C ILE A 3 -10.78 1.60 9.97
N ASP A 4 -12.03 1.92 9.65
CA ASP A 4 -12.82 1.19 8.64
C ASP A 4 -12.25 1.48 7.24
N ASP A 5 -11.87 2.73 6.97
CA ASP A 5 -11.26 3.13 5.70
C ASP A 5 -9.89 2.45 5.54
N VAL A 6 -9.09 2.44 6.61
CA VAL A 6 -7.80 1.73 6.64
C VAL A 6 -7.99 0.23 6.40
N ALA A 7 -8.99 -0.39 7.04
CA ALA A 7 -9.29 -1.80 6.86
C ALA A 7 -9.77 -2.12 5.44
N HIS A 8 -10.60 -1.26 4.84
CA HIS A 8 -11.06 -1.41 3.46
C HIS A 8 -9.88 -1.33 2.48
N VAL A 9 -9.04 -0.30 2.58
CA VAL A 9 -7.85 -0.17 1.72
C VAL A 9 -6.94 -1.37 1.86
N ALA A 10 -6.67 -1.83 3.08
CA ALA A 10 -5.82 -2.99 3.30
C ALA A 10 -6.42 -4.29 2.74
N GLN A 11 -7.73 -4.49 2.83
CA GLN A 11 -8.41 -5.63 2.20
C GLN A 11 -8.24 -5.59 0.68
N THR A 12 -8.45 -4.43 0.06
CA THR A 12 -8.26 -4.25 -1.38
C THR A 12 -6.82 -4.54 -1.80
N LEU A 13 -5.83 -4.03 -1.07
CA LEU A 13 -4.42 -4.33 -1.33
C LEU A 13 -4.13 -5.83 -1.20
N ALA A 14 -4.68 -6.49 -0.19
CA ALA A 14 -4.47 -7.93 0.01
C ALA A 14 -4.99 -8.75 -1.19
N GLN A 15 -6.15 -8.38 -1.74
CA GLN A 15 -6.75 -9.04 -2.89
C GLN A 15 -5.99 -8.73 -4.19
N VAL A 16 -5.73 -7.46 -4.48
CA VAL A 16 -5.09 -7.01 -5.74
C VAL A 16 -3.68 -7.58 -5.90
N PHE A 17 -2.95 -7.72 -4.80
CA PHE A 17 -1.56 -8.19 -4.82
C PHE A 17 -1.39 -9.65 -4.39
N GLU A 18 -2.49 -10.37 -4.11
CA GLU A 18 -2.45 -11.72 -3.53
C GLU A 18 -1.51 -11.81 -2.31
N ALA A 19 -1.56 -10.78 -1.46
CA ALA A 19 -0.65 -10.64 -0.34
C ALA A 19 -0.88 -11.76 0.68
N LYS A 20 0.20 -12.30 1.24
CA LYS A 20 0.11 -13.24 2.38
C LYS A 20 -0.42 -12.55 3.63
N LYS A 21 -0.08 -11.27 3.80
CA LYS A 21 -0.43 -10.43 4.95
C LYS A 21 -0.27 -8.95 4.57
N ILE A 22 -1.04 -8.08 5.21
CA ILE A 22 -0.77 -6.63 5.25
C ILE A 22 -0.08 -6.27 6.56
N ASN A 23 1.02 -5.51 6.46
CA ASN A 23 1.61 -4.80 7.58
C ASN A 23 0.98 -3.40 7.69
N TYR A 24 0.53 -3.06 8.89
CA TYR A 24 -0.09 -1.77 9.22
C TYR A 24 0.87 -1.02 10.13
N GLU A 25 1.28 0.17 9.73
CA GLU A 25 2.21 0.96 10.54
C GLU A 25 1.77 2.42 10.57
N LEU A 26 1.55 2.94 11.79
CA LEU A 26 1.32 4.35 12.07
C LEU A 26 2.54 4.87 12.81
N LEU A 27 3.49 5.41 12.06
CA LEU A 27 4.73 5.99 12.58
C LEU A 27 4.62 7.52 12.57
N GLY A 28 5.67 8.19 13.05
CA GLY A 28 5.72 9.66 13.05
C GLY A 28 7.12 10.22 13.30
N ASN A 29 8.16 9.41 13.11
CA ASN A 29 9.51 9.77 13.55
C ASN A 29 10.13 10.91 12.72
N GLN A 30 9.80 11.01 11.43
CA GLN A 30 10.36 12.01 10.51
C GLN A 30 9.36 13.08 10.08
N VAL A 31 8.06 12.75 10.02
CA VAL A 31 7.03 13.67 9.55
C VAL A 31 5.85 13.68 10.52
N PRO A 32 5.40 14.86 10.98
CA PRO A 32 4.40 14.96 12.05
C PRO A 32 2.96 14.76 11.56
N HIS A 33 2.69 14.82 10.25
CA HIS A 33 1.33 14.59 9.74
C HIS A 33 0.96 13.12 9.93
N MET A 34 -0.25 12.85 10.44
CA MET A 34 -0.73 11.48 10.64
C MET A 34 -0.89 10.78 9.28
N HIS A 35 -0.20 9.67 9.07
CA HIS A 35 -0.29 8.86 7.86
C HIS A 35 -0.10 7.38 8.18
N TRP A 36 -0.77 6.52 7.42
CA TRP A 36 -0.67 5.08 7.56
C TRP A 36 0.16 4.49 6.43
N TYR A 37 1.04 3.55 6.77
CA TYR A 37 1.65 2.64 5.81
C TYR A 37 0.88 1.32 5.79
N LEU A 38 0.39 0.95 4.62
CA LEU A 38 -0.28 -0.33 4.36
C LEU A 38 0.52 -1.10 3.32
N ILE A 39 1.22 -2.13 3.79
CA ILE A 39 2.29 -2.75 3.00
C ILE A 39 1.95 -4.23 2.78
N PRO A 40 1.66 -4.64 1.53
CA PRO A 40 1.41 -6.03 1.22
C PRO A 40 2.70 -6.82 1.22
N TRP A 41 2.74 -7.90 2.01
CA TRP A 41 3.82 -8.87 1.98
C TRP A 41 3.52 -9.96 0.95
N LEU A 42 4.37 -10.07 -0.07
CA LEU A 42 4.19 -10.95 -1.22
C LEU A 42 4.95 -12.27 -1.05
N LYS A 43 4.56 -13.28 -1.82
CA LYS A 43 5.25 -14.59 -1.78
C LYS A 43 6.73 -14.50 -2.19
N THR A 44 7.08 -13.50 -2.98
CA THR A 44 8.41 -13.26 -3.54
C THR A 44 9.35 -12.47 -2.62
N ASP A 45 8.84 -11.92 -1.52
CA ASP A 45 9.65 -11.11 -0.60
C ASP A 45 10.51 -12.00 0.30
N SER A 46 11.80 -11.67 0.42
CA SER A 46 12.84 -12.52 1.01
C SER A 46 12.93 -12.48 2.55
N ASP A 47 12.51 -11.39 3.19
CA ASP A 47 12.77 -11.13 4.62
C ASP A 47 11.48 -10.86 5.41
N SER A 48 10.65 -11.88 5.59
CA SER A 48 9.32 -11.78 6.21
C SER A 48 9.30 -11.49 7.71
N LEU A 49 10.42 -11.68 8.40
CA LEU A 49 10.54 -11.50 9.85
C LEU A 49 10.96 -10.09 10.26
N LYS A 50 11.26 -9.21 9.29
CA LYS A 50 11.73 -7.85 9.54
C LYS A 50 10.68 -6.83 9.12
N PRO A 51 10.55 -5.69 9.83
CA PRO A 51 9.81 -4.55 9.32
C PRO A 51 10.39 -4.10 7.98
N VAL A 52 9.55 -3.59 7.08
CA VAL A 52 9.97 -3.21 5.71
C VAL A 52 11.13 -2.22 5.71
N TRP A 53 11.19 -1.33 6.71
CA TRP A 53 12.20 -0.28 6.84
C TRP A 53 13.58 -0.82 7.17
N CYS A 54 13.67 -2.06 7.65
CA CYS A 54 14.92 -2.74 7.96
C CYS A 54 15.38 -3.68 6.84
N VAL A 55 14.60 -3.81 5.75
CA VAL A 55 14.94 -4.66 4.60
C VAL A 55 15.73 -3.83 3.58
N LEU A 56 17.01 -4.17 3.42
CA LEU A 56 17.87 -3.52 2.44
C LEU A 56 17.48 -3.96 1.02
N HIS A 57 17.12 -2.99 0.18
CA HIS A 57 16.79 -3.23 -1.21
C HIS A 57 17.20 -2.01 -2.05
N LYS A 58 17.37 -2.21 -3.36
CA LYS A 58 17.53 -1.09 -4.28
C LYS A 58 16.16 -0.45 -4.51
N PRO A 59 16.00 0.86 -4.28
CA PRO A 59 14.72 1.52 -4.56
C PRO A 59 14.35 1.36 -6.04
N VAL A 60 13.15 0.88 -6.29
CA VAL A 60 12.59 0.77 -7.64
C VAL A 60 11.62 1.93 -7.83
N ARG A 61 11.86 2.77 -8.84
CA ARG A 61 10.90 3.79 -9.27
C ARG A 61 10.10 3.23 -10.45
N LEU A 62 8.78 3.31 -10.35
CA LEU A 62 7.89 2.99 -11.47
C LEU A 62 8.03 4.07 -12.55
N SER A 63 7.94 3.67 -13.83
CA SER A 63 7.73 4.63 -14.92
C SER A 63 6.36 5.30 -14.76
N SER A 64 6.18 6.48 -15.36
CA SER A 64 4.91 7.20 -15.30
C SER A 64 3.73 6.36 -15.79
N GLU A 65 3.94 5.56 -16.84
CA GLU A 65 2.93 4.64 -17.40
C GLU A 65 2.55 3.56 -16.38
N ARG A 66 3.54 2.84 -15.82
CA ARG A 66 3.29 1.78 -14.83
C ARG A 66 2.68 2.31 -13.53
N LEU A 67 3.04 3.53 -13.14
CA LEU A 67 2.43 4.20 -12.01
C LEU A 67 0.96 4.49 -12.29
N ALA A 68 0.64 5.04 -13.46
CA ALA A 68 -0.74 5.31 -13.87
C ALA A 68 -1.58 4.02 -13.93
N GLU A 69 -1.05 2.96 -14.53
CA GLU A 69 -1.68 1.63 -14.55
C GLU A 69 -1.98 1.13 -13.13
N ARG A 70 -1.01 1.25 -12.22
CA ARG A 70 -1.20 0.81 -10.82
C ARG A 70 -2.25 1.63 -10.10
N VAL A 71 -2.28 2.95 -10.30
CA VAL A 71 -3.29 3.84 -9.72
C VAL A 71 -4.69 3.48 -10.24
N GLN A 72 -4.85 3.25 -11.54
CA GLN A 72 -6.14 2.88 -12.13
C GLN A 72 -6.65 1.54 -11.61
N LEU A 73 -5.76 0.55 -11.50
CA LEU A 73 -6.08 -0.74 -10.89
C LEU A 73 -6.63 -0.58 -9.46
N LEU A 74 -5.95 0.20 -8.62
CA LEU A 74 -6.37 0.41 -7.23
C LEU A 74 -7.65 1.24 -7.12
N LYS A 75 -7.83 2.29 -7.93
CA LYS A 75 -9.08 3.07 -7.97
C LYS A 75 -10.27 2.19 -8.33
N SER A 76 -10.11 1.35 -9.34
CA SER A 76 -11.14 0.41 -9.79
C SER A 76 -11.49 -0.60 -8.69
N ALA A 77 -10.46 -1.15 -8.03
CA ALA A 77 -10.64 -2.13 -6.95
C ALA A 77 -11.21 -1.52 -5.65
N LEU A 78 -10.99 -0.24 -5.40
CA LEU A 78 -11.59 0.50 -4.28
C LEU A 78 -13.01 1.02 -4.59
N CYS A 79 -13.50 0.79 -5.82
CA CYS A 79 -14.76 1.35 -6.33
C CYS A 79 -14.82 2.89 -6.19
N ILE A 80 -13.68 3.57 -6.29
CA ILE A 80 -13.61 5.03 -6.27
C ILE A 80 -13.92 5.53 -7.68
N ASP A 81 -14.94 6.39 -7.81
CA ASP A 81 -15.29 6.99 -9.10
C ASP A 81 -14.07 7.76 -9.65
N PRO A 82 -13.54 7.38 -10.83
CA PRO A 82 -12.41 8.08 -11.43
C PRO A 82 -12.72 9.53 -11.82
N ASN A 83 -14.00 9.95 -11.85
CA ASN A 83 -14.44 11.29 -12.21
C ASN A 83 -14.85 12.16 -11.02
N GLN A 84 -14.76 11.66 -9.78
CA GLN A 84 -15.05 12.46 -8.61
C GLN A 84 -13.79 13.23 -8.18
N PRO A 85 -13.81 14.59 -8.15
CA PRO A 85 -12.68 15.35 -7.64
C PRO A 85 -12.59 15.24 -6.12
N ASP A 86 -11.36 15.38 -5.61
CA ASP A 86 -11.04 15.48 -4.17
C ASP A 86 -11.72 16.69 -3.51
#